data_AF-A0A820B168-F1
#
_entry.id   AF-A0A820B168-F1
#
_cell.length_a   1.000
_cell.length_b   1.000
_cell.length_c   1.000
_cell.angle_alpha   90.00
_cell.angle_beta   90.00
_cell.angle_gamma   90.00
#
_symmetry.space_group_name_H-M   'P 1'
#
loop_
_entity.id
_entity.type
_entity.pdbx_description
1 polymer ?
#
loop_
_entity_poly.entity_id
_entity_poly.type
_entity_poly.pdbx_seq_one_letter_code
_entity_poly.pdbx_strand_id
1 'polypeptide(L)'
;MQKFTLGYRQFLQAKVYNEIKQVVYENIVKLAVCANNVTDIDALTRIRNEYFGNRNLSTLPGEYRAKLYIIECIIAKLENRNIDAVGKLNEAIAVCPTEDTVTVVLMIMTDPSFHQALLKDLLNSIQTLVTTSETNSFVSFVPSPSPISFSTENLLTMNPNLRLVRKYERAILKRLNADPLQSAFSYIDMCQAVHDPTCIASNWTLACLYFYDLLSKTNSILGKEAEVYAYRNVINELVCQTFILSRTYLPPHTQVYIFRLLLPVLLQTTEIFRSSIARSLSKTSSRRTIQEMVLPERESQIINQILDFTIHLTKVSPLIKLPTSLTFDILYREAVGQRFLVRFLEAMIEQDIEQAHLYEYYLFEGVWQGWARDHDFNKTRRSCMSALLDTKDWDIFDVQLLLDIPLIPRTSDGWLYRDCRSLVFSSGQRFARVDGIAFDKNTGQVQFHFQPTRSSGYGHENALFNTVDVTEVFKRGLTHAIFTLNQPMIWMVFHNHHRRRRRYFTLFS
;
A
#
# COMPACT_ATOMS: atom_id res chain seq x y z
N MET A 1 -29.74 49.42 -2.15
CA MET A 1 -29.03 48.25 -1.59
C MET A 1 -28.42 47.36 -2.67
N GLN A 2 -29.18 46.82 -3.63
CA GLN A 2 -28.64 45.95 -4.71
C GLN A 2 -27.48 46.56 -5.53
N LYS A 3 -27.54 47.85 -5.91
CA LYS A 3 -26.42 48.52 -6.62
C LYS A 3 -25.14 48.63 -5.79
N PHE A 4 -25.27 48.80 -4.48
CA PHE A 4 -24.13 48.87 -3.56
C PHE A 4 -23.50 47.49 -3.38
N THR A 5 -24.32 46.44 -3.23
CA THR A 5 -23.86 45.05 -3.18
C THR A 5 -23.13 44.65 -4.46
N LEU A 6 -23.63 45.05 -5.63
CA LEU A 6 -22.98 44.79 -6.92
C LEU A 6 -21.63 45.53 -7.04
N GLY A 7 -21.59 46.82 -6.69
CA GLY A 7 -20.35 47.60 -6.74
C GLY A 7 -19.29 47.11 -5.75
N TYR A 8 -19.70 46.73 -4.54
CA TYR A 8 -18.80 46.14 -3.55
C TYR A 8 -18.24 44.79 -4.00
N ARG A 9 -19.09 43.94 -4.61
CA ARG A 9 -18.64 42.68 -5.20
C ARG A 9 -17.57 42.95 -6.27
N GLN A 10 -17.85 43.80 -7.26
CA GLN A 10 -16.91 44.15 -8.34
C GLN A 10 -15.57 44.70 -7.81
N PHE A 11 -15.61 45.54 -6.77
CA PHE A 11 -14.40 46.04 -6.11
C PHE A 11 -13.57 44.91 -5.48
N LEU A 12 -14.21 43.98 -4.76
CA LEU A 12 -13.54 42.81 -4.19
C LEU A 12 -12.95 41.91 -5.30
N GLN A 13 -13.70 41.67 -6.39
CA GLN A 13 -13.19 40.88 -7.53
C GLN A 13 -11.94 41.52 -8.13
N ALA A 14 -11.94 42.85 -8.31
CA ALA A 14 -10.81 43.59 -8.85
C ALA A 14 -9.59 43.55 -7.92
N LYS A 15 -9.80 43.69 -6.60
CA LYS A 15 -8.74 43.60 -5.59
C LYS A 15 -8.08 42.22 -5.61
N VAL A 16 -8.88 41.16 -5.53
CA VAL A 16 -8.42 39.77 -5.55
C VAL A 16 -7.68 39.43 -6.84
N TYR A 17 -8.23 39.85 -7.99
CA TYR A 17 -7.58 39.67 -9.29
C TYR A 17 -6.19 40.34 -9.32
N ASN A 18 -6.07 41.56 -8.80
CA ASN A 18 -4.80 42.28 -8.76
C ASN A 18 -3.77 41.61 -7.83
N GLU A 19 -4.22 41.09 -6.68
CA GLU A 19 -3.36 40.35 -5.74
C GLU A 19 -2.80 39.07 -6.39
N ILE A 20 -3.67 38.25 -6.99
CA ILE A 20 -3.22 37.03 -7.68
C ILE A 20 -2.30 37.38 -8.85
N LYS A 21 -2.66 38.38 -9.66
CA LYS A 21 -1.86 38.82 -10.81
C LYS A 21 -0.43 39.20 -10.45
N GLN A 22 -0.20 39.80 -9.29
CA GLN A 22 1.14 40.14 -8.82
C GLN A 22 1.98 38.89 -8.54
N VAL A 23 1.36 37.82 -8.01
CA VAL A 23 2.08 36.60 -7.58
C VAL A 23 2.12 35.47 -8.61
N VAL A 24 1.37 35.53 -9.72
CA VAL A 24 1.37 34.48 -10.78
C VAL A 24 2.79 34.19 -11.30
N TYR A 25 3.61 35.23 -11.45
CA TYR A 25 4.98 35.10 -11.94
C TYR A 25 6.01 34.84 -10.84
N GLU A 26 5.62 34.89 -9.57
CA GLU A 26 6.48 34.61 -8.43
C GLU A 26 6.58 33.10 -8.16
N ASN A 27 6.97 32.68 -6.96
CA ASN A 27 7.02 31.27 -6.58
C ASN A 27 5.60 30.66 -6.45
N ILE A 28 5.44 29.38 -6.85
CA ILE A 28 4.20 28.60 -6.72
C ILE A 28 3.58 28.62 -5.31
N VAL A 29 4.40 28.68 -4.26
CA VAL A 29 3.94 28.77 -2.85
C VAL A 29 3.15 30.05 -2.60
N LYS A 30 3.68 31.20 -3.03
CA LYS A 30 3.00 32.49 -2.85
C LYS A 30 1.70 32.56 -3.63
N LEU A 31 1.70 32.04 -4.86
CA LEU A 31 0.49 31.92 -5.66
C LEU A 31 -0.57 31.07 -4.93
N ALA A 32 -0.19 29.91 -4.41
CA ALA A 32 -1.11 29.03 -3.72
C ALA A 32 -1.68 29.64 -2.45
N VAL A 33 -0.85 30.30 -1.63
CA VAL A 33 -1.30 31.00 -0.42
C VAL A 33 -2.30 32.10 -0.77
N CYS A 34 -1.99 32.91 -1.79
CA CYS A 34 -2.90 33.96 -2.24
C CYS A 34 -4.21 33.37 -2.79
N ALA A 35 -4.12 32.40 -3.70
CA ALA A 35 -5.27 31.82 -4.37
C ALA A 35 -6.16 30.99 -3.43
N ASN A 36 -5.61 30.29 -2.44
CA ASN A 36 -6.40 29.48 -1.49
C ASN A 36 -7.27 30.34 -0.55
N ASN A 37 -6.93 31.63 -0.39
CA ASN A 37 -7.75 32.58 0.36
C ASN A 37 -8.86 33.23 -0.48
N VAL A 38 -8.94 32.91 -1.77
CA VAL A 38 -9.92 33.49 -2.69
C VAL A 38 -11.20 32.68 -2.72
N THR A 39 -12.33 33.36 -2.48
CA THR A 39 -13.67 32.77 -2.59
C THR A 39 -14.35 33.06 -3.93
N ASP A 40 -13.76 33.89 -4.79
CA ASP A 40 -14.34 34.35 -6.05
C ASP A 40 -13.83 33.54 -7.26
N ILE A 41 -14.70 32.66 -7.76
CA ILE A 41 -14.43 31.79 -8.92
C ILE A 41 -14.20 32.61 -10.19
N ASP A 42 -14.88 33.75 -10.36
CA ASP A 42 -14.77 34.57 -11.59
C ASP A 42 -13.39 35.19 -11.72
N ALA A 43 -12.82 35.68 -10.62
CA ALA A 43 -11.47 36.24 -10.57
C ALA A 43 -10.41 35.17 -10.93
N LEU A 44 -10.51 33.97 -10.36
CA LEU A 44 -9.62 32.85 -10.65
C LEU A 44 -9.75 32.38 -12.11
N THR A 45 -10.98 32.30 -12.62
CA THR A 45 -11.26 31.92 -14.01
C THR A 45 -10.71 32.93 -14.99
N ARG A 46 -10.79 34.24 -14.66
CA ARG A 46 -10.18 35.30 -15.46
C ARG A 46 -8.66 35.17 -15.50
N ILE A 47 -8.00 34.94 -14.35
CA ILE A 47 -6.56 34.68 -14.30
C ILE A 47 -6.21 33.44 -15.14
N ARG A 48 -6.94 32.34 -14.99
CA ARG A 48 -6.73 31.11 -15.77
C ARG A 48 -6.75 31.40 -17.27
N ASN A 49 -7.79 32.09 -17.75
CA ASN A 49 -7.96 32.35 -19.17
C ASN A 49 -6.92 33.35 -19.71
N GLU A 50 -6.61 34.42 -18.97
CA GLU A 50 -5.65 35.46 -19.39
C GLU A 50 -4.21 34.94 -19.46
N TYR A 51 -3.78 34.14 -18.47
CA TYR A 51 -2.39 33.71 -18.36
C TYR A 51 -2.10 32.36 -19.01
N PHE A 52 -3.13 31.52 -19.20
CA PHE A 52 -2.96 30.14 -19.67
C PHE A 52 -3.86 29.75 -20.87
N GLY A 53 -5.00 30.43 -21.08
CA GLY A 53 -6.05 29.99 -22.01
C GLY A 53 -5.64 29.87 -23.48
N ASN A 54 -4.69 30.67 -23.95
CA ASN A 54 -4.24 30.68 -25.35
C ASN A 54 -2.92 29.95 -25.58
N ARG A 55 -2.35 29.30 -24.56
CA ARG A 55 -1.01 28.71 -24.63
C ARG A 55 -1.12 27.20 -24.85
N ASN A 56 -0.24 26.67 -25.70
CA ASN A 56 -0.09 25.22 -25.81
C ASN A 56 0.54 24.70 -24.51
N LEU A 57 -0.23 23.95 -23.71
CA LEU A 57 0.23 23.42 -22.42
C LEU A 57 1.50 22.58 -22.55
N SER A 58 1.66 21.85 -23.66
CA SER A 58 2.81 20.96 -23.86
C SER A 58 4.15 21.71 -24.00
N THR A 59 4.13 23.00 -24.35
CA THR A 59 5.36 23.81 -24.55
C THR A 59 5.74 24.64 -23.34
N LEU A 60 4.92 24.64 -22.28
CA LEU A 60 5.15 25.45 -21.09
C LEU A 60 6.11 24.78 -20.09
N PRO A 61 6.92 25.56 -19.35
CA PRO A 61 7.72 25.04 -18.25
C PRO A 61 6.87 24.28 -17.22
N GLY A 62 7.45 23.25 -16.61
CA GLY A 62 6.77 22.41 -15.62
C GLY A 62 6.15 23.21 -14.48
N GLU A 63 6.89 24.16 -13.91
CA GLU A 63 6.39 25.03 -12.83
C GLU A 63 5.17 25.86 -13.25
N TYR A 64 5.18 26.39 -14.49
CA TYR A 64 4.06 27.18 -15.00
C TYR A 64 2.81 26.32 -15.20
N ARG A 65 2.98 25.07 -15.66
CA ARG A 65 1.88 24.08 -15.71
C ARG A 65 1.37 23.73 -14.31
N ALA A 66 2.26 23.53 -13.34
CA ALA A 66 1.85 23.25 -11.97
C ALA A 66 1.00 24.40 -11.39
N LYS A 67 1.41 25.65 -11.58
CA LYS A 67 0.62 26.84 -11.20
C LYS A 67 -0.79 26.86 -11.80
N LEU A 68 -0.94 26.52 -13.09
CA LEU A 68 -2.24 26.36 -13.72
C LEU A 68 -3.08 25.31 -12.99
N TYR A 69 -2.52 24.13 -12.75
CA TYR A 69 -3.23 23.06 -12.06
C TYR A 69 -3.60 23.41 -10.62
N ILE A 70 -2.79 24.19 -9.90
CA ILE A 70 -3.16 24.72 -8.58
C ILE A 70 -4.37 25.66 -8.68
N ILE A 71 -4.40 26.57 -9.67
CA ILE A 71 -5.56 27.45 -9.87
C ILE A 71 -6.80 26.63 -10.23
N GLU A 72 -6.69 25.65 -11.13
CA GLU A 72 -7.79 24.76 -11.50
C GLU A 72 -8.28 23.92 -10.31
N CYS A 73 -7.37 23.48 -9.43
CA CYS A 73 -7.71 22.80 -8.18
C CYS A 73 -8.58 23.69 -7.29
N ILE A 74 -8.18 24.94 -7.08
CA ILE A 74 -8.91 25.86 -6.20
C ILE A 74 -10.28 26.19 -6.78
N ILE A 75 -10.39 26.40 -8.10
CA ILE A 75 -11.68 26.56 -8.78
C ILE A 75 -12.56 25.32 -8.56
N ALA A 76 -12.03 24.12 -8.80
CA ALA A 76 -12.78 22.88 -8.60
C ALA A 76 -13.20 22.67 -7.14
N LYS A 77 -12.35 23.04 -6.17
CA LYS A 77 -12.67 23.03 -4.74
C LYS A 77 -13.84 23.96 -4.42
N LEU A 78 -13.82 25.21 -4.91
CA LEU A 78 -14.90 26.18 -4.71
C LEU A 78 -16.22 25.74 -5.37
N GLU A 79 -16.15 24.95 -6.45
CA GLU A 79 -17.31 24.36 -7.12
C GLU A 79 -17.78 23.04 -6.48
N ASN A 80 -17.19 22.62 -5.35
CA ASN A 80 -17.44 21.32 -4.70
C ASN A 80 -17.16 20.11 -5.60
N ARG A 81 -16.26 20.24 -6.57
CA ARG A 81 -15.79 19.15 -7.44
C ARG A 81 -14.50 18.55 -6.88
N ASN A 82 -14.55 18.03 -5.65
CA ASN A 82 -13.36 17.66 -4.86
C ASN A 82 -12.48 16.59 -5.54
N ILE A 83 -13.09 15.61 -6.21
CA ILE A 83 -12.37 14.57 -6.97
C ILE A 83 -11.60 15.18 -8.15
N ASP A 84 -12.15 16.20 -8.81
CA ASP A 84 -11.44 16.91 -9.89
C ASP A 84 -10.30 17.75 -9.32
N ALA A 85 -10.54 18.44 -8.21
CA ALA A 85 -9.53 19.23 -7.51
C ALA A 85 -8.27 18.39 -7.18
N VAL A 86 -8.45 17.19 -6.59
CA VAL A 86 -7.34 16.26 -6.34
C VAL A 86 -6.67 15.78 -7.62
N GLY A 87 -7.46 15.55 -8.69
CA GLY A 87 -6.90 15.23 -10.00
C GLY A 87 -5.94 16.32 -10.49
N LYS A 88 -6.26 17.60 -10.26
CA LYS A 88 -5.37 18.72 -10.60
C LYS A 88 -4.13 18.77 -9.72
N LEU A 89 -4.23 18.46 -8.42
CA LEU A 89 -3.07 18.37 -7.53
C LEU A 89 -2.10 17.26 -7.96
N ASN A 90 -2.64 16.11 -8.39
CA ASN A 90 -1.84 15.02 -8.97
C ASN A 90 -1.07 15.47 -10.20
N GLU A 91 -1.73 16.16 -11.13
CA GLU A 91 -1.09 16.66 -12.33
C GLU A 91 -0.04 17.74 -12.01
N ALA A 92 -0.28 18.61 -11.02
CA ALA A 92 0.69 19.60 -10.56
C ALA A 92 1.98 18.95 -10.05
N ILE A 93 1.86 17.94 -9.18
CA ILE A 93 3.00 17.16 -8.66
C ILE A 93 3.72 16.43 -9.79
N ALA A 94 2.98 15.81 -10.71
CA ALA A 94 3.57 15.05 -11.81
C ALA A 94 4.41 15.93 -12.75
N VAL A 95 3.95 17.15 -13.05
CA VAL A 95 4.64 18.06 -13.98
C VAL A 95 5.77 18.88 -13.33
N CYS A 96 5.74 19.06 -12.01
CA CYS A 96 6.73 19.83 -11.26
C CYS A 96 6.96 19.24 -9.85
N PRO A 97 7.70 18.12 -9.71
CA PRO A 97 7.89 17.44 -8.42
C PRO A 97 8.97 18.12 -7.56
N THR A 98 8.84 19.42 -7.32
CA THR A 98 9.72 20.21 -6.44
C THR A 98 9.17 20.23 -5.02
N GLU A 99 10.04 20.53 -4.04
CA GLU A 99 9.63 20.68 -2.64
C GLU A 99 8.55 21.76 -2.46
N ASP A 100 8.64 22.85 -3.23
CA ASP A 100 7.64 23.92 -3.22
C ASP A 100 6.26 23.43 -3.69
N THR A 101 6.21 22.65 -4.77
CA THR A 101 4.95 22.07 -5.25
C THR A 101 4.37 21.08 -4.24
N VAL A 102 5.21 20.22 -3.65
CA VAL A 102 4.79 19.29 -2.60
C VAL A 102 4.22 20.06 -1.40
N THR A 103 4.90 21.11 -0.96
CA THR A 103 4.44 21.98 0.15
C THR A 103 3.08 22.63 -0.15
N VAL A 104 2.89 23.11 -1.38
CA VAL A 104 1.60 23.67 -1.82
C VAL A 104 0.49 22.63 -1.81
N VAL A 105 0.74 21.43 -2.34
CA VAL A 105 -0.28 20.38 -2.35
C VAL A 105 -0.60 19.96 -0.92
N LEU A 106 0.39 19.80 -0.04
CA LEU A 106 0.16 19.50 1.36
C LEU A 106 -0.71 20.56 2.03
N MET A 107 -0.36 21.85 1.87
CA MET A 107 -1.14 22.96 2.42
C MET A 107 -2.62 22.91 2.02
N ILE A 108 -2.93 22.54 0.77
CA ILE A 108 -4.31 22.41 0.29
C ILE A 108 -4.97 21.13 0.83
N MET A 109 -4.25 20.01 0.84
CA MET A 109 -4.76 18.68 1.20
C MET A 109 -4.98 18.50 2.70
N THR A 110 -4.22 19.21 3.53
CA THR A 110 -4.35 19.17 4.99
C THR A 110 -5.37 20.18 5.51
N ASP A 111 -6.04 20.95 4.65
CA ASP A 111 -7.22 21.72 5.05
C ASP A 111 -8.31 20.74 5.52
N PRO A 112 -8.69 20.74 6.82
CA PRO A 112 -9.61 19.75 7.36
C PRO A 112 -10.96 19.72 6.63
N SER A 113 -11.45 20.89 6.20
CA SER A 113 -12.72 21.01 5.49
C SER A 113 -12.68 20.33 4.13
N PHE A 114 -11.58 20.53 3.39
CA PHE A 114 -11.37 19.92 2.09
C PHE A 114 -11.10 18.42 2.22
N HIS A 115 -10.27 18.01 3.17
CA HIS A 115 -9.95 16.60 3.40
C HIS A 115 -11.19 15.77 3.71
N GLN A 116 -12.07 16.26 4.59
CA GLN A 116 -13.32 15.58 4.93
C GLN A 116 -14.28 15.51 3.75
N ALA A 117 -14.45 16.61 3.01
CA ALA A 117 -15.31 16.65 1.82
C ALA A 117 -14.81 15.68 0.73
N LEU A 118 -13.50 15.66 0.50
CA LEU A 118 -12.84 14.75 -0.41
C LEU A 118 -13.07 13.28 -0.02
N LEU A 119 -12.83 12.94 1.25
CA LEU A 119 -13.01 11.57 1.74
C LEU A 119 -14.46 11.10 1.50
N LYS A 120 -15.44 11.96 1.80
CA LYS A 120 -16.85 11.68 1.54
C LYS A 120 -17.12 11.42 0.05
N ASP A 121 -16.63 12.28 -0.84
CA ASP A 121 -16.85 12.14 -2.29
C ASP A 121 -16.19 10.88 -2.85
N LEU A 122 -15.01 10.51 -2.35
CA LEU A 122 -14.31 9.30 -2.77
C LEU A 122 -15.03 8.03 -2.32
N LEU A 123 -15.52 7.99 -1.08
CA LEU A 123 -16.32 6.88 -0.57
C LEU A 123 -17.62 6.73 -1.37
N ASN A 124 -18.29 7.84 -1.66
CA ASN A 124 -19.47 7.85 -2.53
C ASN A 124 -19.13 7.35 -3.93
N SER A 125 -18.00 7.77 -4.51
CA SER A 125 -17.56 7.31 -5.83
C SER A 125 -17.27 5.81 -5.86
N ILE A 126 -16.68 5.24 -4.80
CA ILE A 126 -16.45 3.80 -4.67
C ILE A 126 -17.79 3.06 -4.51
N GLN A 127 -18.70 3.59 -3.70
CA GLN A 127 -20.02 2.99 -3.49
C GLN A 127 -20.86 2.98 -4.78
N THR A 128 -20.88 4.08 -5.52
CA THR A 128 -21.53 4.18 -6.83
C THR A 128 -20.95 3.17 -7.82
N LEU A 129 -19.64 2.94 -7.78
CA LEU A 129 -18.98 1.96 -8.66
C LEU A 129 -19.42 0.52 -8.38
N VAL A 130 -19.78 0.20 -7.14
CA VAL A 130 -20.31 -1.11 -6.76
C VAL A 130 -21.81 -1.24 -7.11
N THR A 131 -22.58 -0.15 -6.99
CA THR A 131 -24.04 -0.20 -7.15
C THR A 131 -24.52 0.04 -8.57
N THR A 132 -23.84 0.91 -9.32
CA THR A 132 -24.19 1.21 -10.71
C THR A 132 -23.32 0.36 -11.63
N SER A 133 -23.94 -0.58 -12.34
CA SER A 133 -23.30 -1.34 -13.42
C SER A 133 -22.85 -0.45 -14.60
N GLU A 134 -23.04 0.87 -14.52
CA GLU A 134 -22.55 1.90 -15.44
C GLU A 134 -21.04 2.13 -15.31
N THR A 135 -20.28 1.06 -15.49
CA THR A 135 -18.81 1.02 -15.40
C THR A 135 -18.13 1.42 -16.72
N ASN A 136 -18.91 1.61 -17.80
CA ASN A 136 -18.41 1.85 -19.16
C ASN A 136 -17.56 3.14 -19.30
N SER A 137 -17.67 4.10 -18.39
CA SER A 137 -16.91 5.36 -18.43
C SER A 137 -15.53 5.28 -17.76
N PHE A 138 -15.27 4.26 -16.93
CA PHE A 138 -14.04 4.18 -16.11
C PHE A 138 -12.85 3.57 -16.85
N VAL A 139 -13.10 2.75 -17.88
CA VAL A 139 -12.04 2.08 -18.65
C VAL A 139 -11.91 2.76 -20.02
N SER A 140 -11.36 3.97 -20.05
CA SER A 140 -10.86 4.50 -21.32
C SER A 140 -9.60 3.72 -21.70
N PHE A 141 -9.71 2.97 -22.79
CA PHE A 141 -8.96 1.73 -23.02
C PHE A 141 -7.52 1.89 -23.53
N VAL A 142 -7.06 3.12 -23.75
CA VAL A 142 -5.74 3.35 -24.33
C VAL A 142 -4.88 4.06 -23.29
N PRO A 143 -3.87 3.39 -22.70
CA PRO A 143 -2.84 4.11 -21.98
C PRO A 143 -2.20 5.07 -22.98
N SER A 144 -2.52 6.35 -22.86
CA SER A 144 -1.87 7.37 -23.67
C SER A 144 -0.56 7.71 -22.99
N PRO A 145 0.57 7.73 -23.73
CA PRO A 145 1.82 8.17 -23.15
C PRO A 145 1.62 9.58 -22.60
N SER A 146 1.97 9.79 -21.33
CA SER A 146 1.86 11.13 -20.76
C SER A 146 2.67 12.11 -21.62
N PRO A 147 2.17 13.34 -21.89
CA PRO A 147 2.91 14.36 -22.66
C PRO A 147 4.19 14.84 -21.96
N ILE A 148 4.55 14.27 -20.81
CA ILE A 148 5.75 14.59 -20.02
C ILE A 148 6.97 13.89 -20.65
N SER A 149 7.41 14.41 -21.80
CA SER A 149 8.57 13.87 -22.54
C SER A 149 9.92 14.47 -22.11
N PHE A 150 9.93 15.62 -21.42
CA PHE A 150 11.17 16.41 -21.24
C PHE A 150 11.79 16.42 -19.83
N SER A 151 11.01 16.36 -18.73
CA SER A 151 11.59 16.43 -17.37
C SER A 151 12.02 15.07 -16.81
N THR A 152 11.45 14.00 -17.35
CA THR A 152 11.73 12.61 -16.96
C THR A 152 13.16 12.21 -17.37
N GLU A 153 13.66 12.62 -18.53
CA GLU A 153 14.94 12.13 -19.06
C GLU A 153 16.16 12.37 -18.16
N ASN A 154 16.21 13.49 -17.43
CA ASN A 154 17.32 13.81 -16.53
C ASN A 154 17.31 13.02 -15.22
N LEU A 155 16.14 12.61 -14.72
CA LEU A 155 16.03 11.74 -13.54
C LEU A 155 16.30 10.28 -13.89
N LEU A 156 16.15 9.92 -15.17
CA LEU A 156 16.20 8.55 -15.69
C LEU A 156 17.55 8.15 -16.29
N THR A 157 18.46 9.10 -16.49
CA THR A 157 19.83 8.79 -16.92
C THR A 157 20.55 7.86 -15.93
N MET A 158 20.10 7.81 -14.68
CA MET A 158 20.73 7.06 -13.60
C MET A 158 20.17 5.64 -13.39
N ASN A 159 19.05 5.24 -14.01
CA ASN A 159 18.44 3.91 -13.78
C ASN A 159 18.32 3.08 -15.07
N PRO A 160 19.15 2.03 -15.26
CA PRO A 160 19.14 1.20 -16.47
C PRO A 160 17.83 0.41 -16.65
N ASN A 161 17.12 0.05 -15.57
CA ASN A 161 15.85 -0.69 -15.64
C ASN A 161 14.75 0.16 -16.28
N LEU A 162 14.70 1.46 -16.00
CA LEU A 162 13.70 2.36 -16.57
C LEU A 162 13.88 2.58 -18.08
N ARG A 163 15.14 2.56 -18.55
CA ARG A 163 15.42 2.60 -19.99
C ARG A 163 14.94 1.33 -20.71
N LEU A 164 15.13 0.17 -20.08
CA LEU A 164 14.63 -1.11 -20.58
C LEU A 164 13.11 -1.08 -20.68
N VAL A 165 12.43 -0.73 -19.58
CA VAL A 165 10.96 -0.63 -19.49
C VAL A 165 10.42 0.26 -20.62
N ARG A 166 10.94 1.49 -20.75
CA ARG A 166 10.52 2.43 -21.79
C ARG A 166 10.72 1.90 -23.21
N LYS A 167 11.82 1.18 -23.46
CA LYS A 167 12.12 0.60 -24.79
C LYS A 167 11.14 -0.53 -25.13
N TYR A 168 10.84 -1.39 -24.16
CA TYR A 168 9.87 -2.48 -24.33
C TYR A 168 8.46 -1.95 -24.56
N GLU A 169 8.00 -1.00 -23.74
CA GLU A 169 6.67 -0.39 -23.93
C GLU A 169 6.52 0.31 -25.27
N ARG A 170 7.55 1.04 -25.72
CA ARG A 170 7.55 1.63 -27.06
C ARG A 170 7.43 0.57 -28.16
N ALA A 171 8.01 -0.62 -27.97
CA ALA A 171 7.89 -1.71 -28.93
C ALA A 171 6.46 -2.27 -28.93
N ILE A 172 5.86 -2.49 -27.76
CA ILE A 172 4.46 -2.94 -27.63
C ILE A 172 3.52 -1.93 -28.30
N LEU A 173 3.62 -0.64 -27.93
CA LEU A 173 2.74 0.41 -28.46
C LEU A 173 2.88 0.64 -29.97
N LYS A 174 4.10 0.53 -30.52
CA LYS A 174 4.33 0.77 -31.96
C LYS A 174 4.05 -0.44 -32.84
N ARG A 175 4.35 -1.65 -32.36
CA ARG A 175 4.35 -2.87 -33.19
C ARG A 175 3.22 -3.82 -32.88
N LEU A 176 2.78 -3.87 -31.62
CA LEU A 176 1.83 -4.87 -31.13
C LEU A 176 0.48 -4.28 -30.75
N ASN A 177 0.32 -2.95 -30.73
CA ASN A 177 -0.94 -2.31 -30.34
C ASN A 177 -2.15 -2.70 -31.24
N ALA A 178 -1.88 -3.22 -32.45
CA ALA A 178 -2.93 -3.77 -33.32
C ALA A 178 -3.40 -5.18 -32.90
N ASP A 179 -2.62 -5.89 -32.08
CA ASP A 179 -2.90 -7.22 -31.54
C ASP A 179 -2.92 -7.18 -30.00
N PRO A 180 -4.12 -7.01 -29.39
CA PRO A 180 -4.27 -6.95 -27.94
C PRO A 180 -3.75 -8.19 -27.21
N LEU A 181 -3.82 -9.38 -27.83
CA LEU A 181 -3.40 -10.63 -27.19
C LEU A 181 -1.88 -10.68 -27.07
N GLN A 182 -1.18 -10.36 -28.15
CA GLN A 182 0.28 -10.26 -28.14
C GLN A 182 0.77 -9.14 -27.22
N SER A 183 0.04 -8.03 -27.15
CA SER A 183 0.33 -6.96 -26.19
C SER A 183 0.22 -7.44 -24.75
N ALA A 184 -0.86 -8.15 -24.39
CA ALA A 184 -1.06 -8.71 -23.05
C ALA A 184 0.07 -9.67 -22.65
N PHE A 185 0.42 -10.63 -23.52
CA PHE A 185 1.52 -11.56 -23.24
C PHE A 185 2.88 -10.86 -23.17
N SER A 186 3.12 -9.83 -23.98
CA SER A 186 4.36 -9.06 -23.92
C SER A 186 4.56 -8.36 -22.56
N TYR A 187 3.48 -7.85 -21.95
CA TYR A 187 3.55 -7.30 -20.58
C TYR A 187 3.81 -8.39 -19.53
N ILE A 188 3.24 -9.58 -19.68
CA ILE A 188 3.53 -10.72 -18.79
C ILE A 188 5.01 -11.12 -18.92
N ASP A 189 5.52 -11.26 -20.14
CA ASP A 189 6.92 -11.63 -20.38
C ASP A 189 7.89 -10.58 -19.82
N MET A 190 7.51 -9.31 -19.90
CA MET A 190 8.29 -8.22 -19.32
C MET A 190 8.46 -8.35 -17.80
N CYS A 191 7.54 -9.00 -17.09
CA CYS A 191 7.69 -9.28 -15.66
C CYS A 191 8.85 -10.24 -15.37
N GLN A 192 9.25 -11.07 -16.32
CA GLN A 192 10.43 -11.95 -16.15
C GLN A 192 11.75 -11.16 -16.26
N ALA A 193 11.74 -10.05 -16.98
CA ALA A 193 12.92 -9.20 -17.20
C ALA A 193 13.10 -8.12 -16.13
N VAL A 194 12.08 -7.86 -15.31
CA VAL A 194 12.08 -6.76 -14.34
C VAL A 194 11.82 -7.29 -12.93
N HIS A 195 12.67 -6.91 -11.97
CA HIS A 195 12.57 -7.36 -10.56
C HIS A 195 11.87 -6.36 -9.65
N ASP A 196 11.53 -5.18 -10.16
CA ASP A 196 10.88 -4.13 -9.40
C ASP A 196 9.39 -4.45 -9.20
N PRO A 197 8.87 -4.48 -7.95
CA PRO A 197 7.48 -4.85 -7.67
C PRO A 197 6.46 -3.95 -8.36
N THR A 198 6.75 -2.65 -8.48
CA THR A 198 5.85 -1.68 -9.13
C THR A 198 5.74 -1.97 -10.62
N CYS A 199 6.87 -2.30 -11.26
CA CYS A 199 6.87 -2.74 -12.65
C CYS A 199 6.02 -3.98 -12.86
N ILE A 200 6.21 -5.01 -12.02
CA ILE A 200 5.49 -6.28 -12.14
C ILE A 200 3.98 -6.04 -11.95
N ALA A 201 3.60 -5.32 -10.89
CA ALA A 201 2.20 -5.04 -10.61
C ALA A 201 1.56 -4.21 -11.74
N SER A 202 2.27 -3.22 -12.27
CA SER A 202 1.82 -2.41 -13.38
C SER A 202 1.67 -3.23 -14.67
N ASN A 203 2.65 -4.06 -15.02
CA ASN A 203 2.63 -4.91 -16.20
C ASN A 203 1.46 -5.89 -16.15
N TRP A 204 1.22 -6.55 -15.01
CA TRP A 204 0.05 -7.41 -14.84
C TRP A 204 -1.26 -6.63 -14.93
N THR A 205 -1.32 -5.41 -14.38
CA THR A 205 -2.48 -4.52 -14.52
C THR A 205 -2.75 -4.18 -15.99
N LEU A 206 -1.70 -3.85 -16.77
CA LEU A 206 -1.83 -3.57 -18.20
C LEU A 206 -2.26 -4.82 -18.98
N ALA A 207 -1.70 -5.98 -18.66
CA ALA A 207 -2.12 -7.25 -19.26
C ALA A 207 -3.61 -7.54 -18.96
N CYS A 208 -4.08 -7.33 -17.73
CA CYS A 208 -5.50 -7.44 -17.36
C CYS A 208 -6.38 -6.55 -18.25
N LEU A 209 -5.96 -5.31 -18.49
CA LEU A 209 -6.71 -4.39 -19.35
C LEU A 209 -6.78 -4.93 -20.78
N TYR A 210 -5.66 -5.34 -21.40
CA TYR A 210 -5.70 -5.92 -22.75
C TYR A 210 -6.55 -7.20 -22.83
N PHE A 211 -6.51 -8.09 -21.82
CA PHE A 211 -7.40 -9.25 -21.77
C PHE A 211 -8.88 -8.85 -21.60
N TYR A 212 -9.15 -7.79 -20.83
CA TYR A 212 -10.49 -7.26 -20.68
C TYR A 212 -11.03 -6.69 -22.02
N ASP A 213 -10.18 -6.09 -22.86
CA ASP A 213 -10.55 -5.61 -24.21
C ASP A 213 -10.99 -6.80 -25.08
N LEU A 214 -10.18 -7.85 -25.08
CA LEU A 214 -10.44 -9.08 -25.82
C LEU A 214 -11.73 -9.74 -25.34
N LEU A 215 -11.92 -9.86 -24.04
CA LEU A 215 -13.13 -10.42 -23.44
C LEU A 215 -14.37 -9.61 -23.84
N SER A 216 -14.29 -8.28 -23.82
CA SER A 216 -15.39 -7.38 -24.20
C SER A 216 -15.75 -7.54 -25.69
N LYS A 217 -14.74 -7.61 -26.56
CA LYS A 217 -14.93 -7.84 -28.00
C LYS A 217 -15.49 -9.24 -28.28
N THR A 218 -14.91 -10.28 -27.67
CA THR A 218 -15.30 -11.67 -27.87
C THR A 218 -16.70 -11.97 -27.35
N ASN A 219 -17.14 -11.31 -26.28
CA ASN A 219 -18.49 -11.47 -25.74
C ASN A 219 -19.58 -11.15 -26.79
N SER A 220 -19.32 -10.27 -27.76
CA SER A 220 -20.29 -9.97 -28.83
C SER A 220 -20.46 -11.12 -29.83
N ILE A 221 -19.54 -12.09 -29.87
CA ILE A 221 -19.48 -13.15 -30.87
C ILE A 221 -20.13 -14.43 -30.32
N LEU A 222 -21.12 -14.94 -31.06
CA LEU A 222 -21.78 -16.21 -30.74
C LEU A 222 -20.83 -17.41 -30.92
N GLY A 223 -20.85 -18.38 -30.00
CA GLY A 223 -20.05 -19.62 -30.10
C GLY A 223 -18.62 -19.51 -29.54
N LYS A 224 -18.28 -18.39 -28.90
CA LYS A 224 -16.95 -18.14 -28.29
C LYS A 224 -16.97 -18.16 -26.75
N GLU A 225 -17.94 -18.83 -26.15
CA GLU A 225 -18.09 -18.92 -24.68
C GLU A 225 -16.83 -19.47 -23.98
N ALA A 226 -16.16 -20.44 -24.60
CA ALA A 226 -14.92 -21.01 -24.07
C ALA A 226 -13.78 -19.97 -24.05
N GLU A 227 -13.69 -19.10 -25.06
CA GLU A 227 -12.71 -17.99 -25.07
C GLU A 227 -13.04 -16.97 -23.98
N VAL A 228 -14.32 -16.59 -23.82
CA VAL A 228 -14.76 -15.68 -22.73
C VAL A 228 -14.39 -16.26 -21.37
N TYR A 229 -14.64 -17.55 -21.14
CA TYR A 229 -14.27 -18.25 -19.91
C TYR A 229 -12.76 -18.23 -19.67
N ALA A 230 -11.96 -18.50 -20.71
CA ALA A 230 -10.51 -18.49 -20.62
C ALA A 230 -9.96 -17.10 -20.26
N TYR A 231 -10.40 -16.04 -20.96
CA TYR A 231 -9.97 -14.67 -20.66
C TYR A 231 -10.36 -14.24 -19.25
N ARG A 232 -11.58 -14.56 -18.81
CA ARG A 232 -12.05 -14.26 -17.46
C ARG A 232 -11.16 -14.91 -16.39
N ASN A 233 -10.80 -16.19 -16.56
CA ASN A 233 -9.93 -16.87 -15.61
C ASN A 233 -8.51 -16.28 -15.57
N VAL A 234 -7.95 -15.91 -16.72
CA VAL A 234 -6.64 -15.24 -16.80
C VAL A 234 -6.69 -13.89 -16.10
N ILE A 235 -7.71 -13.07 -16.35
CA ILE A 235 -7.92 -11.78 -15.67
C ILE A 235 -7.99 -11.98 -14.16
N ASN A 236 -8.80 -12.92 -13.68
CA ASN A 236 -8.94 -13.19 -12.25
C ASN A 236 -7.62 -13.58 -11.59
N GLU A 237 -6.84 -14.45 -12.23
CA GLU A 237 -5.55 -14.87 -11.69
C GLU A 237 -4.56 -13.69 -11.65
N LEU A 238 -4.45 -12.93 -12.74
CA LEU A 238 -3.60 -11.73 -12.79
C LEU A 238 -4.02 -10.70 -11.73
N VAL A 239 -5.32 -10.48 -11.51
CA VAL A 239 -5.82 -9.59 -10.47
C VAL A 239 -5.43 -10.10 -9.08
N CYS A 240 -5.59 -11.40 -8.80
CA CYS A 240 -5.18 -11.99 -7.52
C CYS A 240 -3.69 -11.76 -7.26
N GLN A 241 -2.85 -12.09 -8.24
CA GLN A 241 -1.40 -11.96 -8.12
C GLN A 241 -0.99 -10.50 -7.93
N THR A 242 -1.59 -9.59 -8.71
CA THR A 242 -1.36 -8.15 -8.59
C THR A 242 -1.79 -7.62 -7.23
N PHE A 243 -2.95 -8.05 -6.72
CA PHE A 243 -3.44 -7.64 -5.41
C PHE A 243 -2.49 -8.07 -4.27
N ILE A 244 -2.08 -9.34 -4.26
CA ILE A 244 -1.16 -9.89 -3.25
C ILE A 244 0.20 -9.17 -3.31
N LEU A 245 0.77 -9.04 -4.51
CA LEU A 245 2.04 -8.37 -4.74
C LEU A 245 1.97 -6.90 -4.26
N SER A 246 0.90 -6.19 -4.64
CA SER A 246 0.71 -4.79 -4.29
C SER A 246 0.65 -4.58 -2.78
N ARG A 247 -0.11 -5.42 -2.08
CA ARG A 247 -0.21 -5.35 -0.61
C ARG A 247 1.10 -5.66 0.11
N THR A 248 1.96 -6.47 -0.51
CA THR A 248 3.18 -6.94 0.15
C THR A 248 4.34 -5.96 -0.02
N TYR A 249 4.42 -5.27 -1.16
CA TYR A 249 5.62 -4.55 -1.55
C TYR A 249 5.42 -3.09 -1.95
N LEU A 250 4.19 -2.65 -2.26
CA LEU A 250 3.97 -1.32 -2.82
C LEU A 250 3.55 -0.32 -1.74
N PRO A 251 3.91 0.96 -1.89
CA PRO A 251 3.44 2.00 -0.98
C PRO A 251 1.93 2.28 -1.19
N PRO A 252 1.24 2.82 -0.17
CA PRO A 252 -0.20 3.08 -0.19
C PRO A 252 -0.75 3.77 -1.44
N HIS A 253 -0.09 4.81 -1.94
CA HIS A 253 -0.56 5.55 -3.13
C HIS A 253 -0.56 4.68 -4.39
N THR A 254 0.47 3.85 -4.58
CA THR A 254 0.54 2.91 -5.72
C THR A 254 -0.48 1.79 -5.56
N GLN A 255 -0.69 1.29 -4.33
CA GLN A 255 -1.74 0.31 -4.05
C GLN A 255 -3.12 0.83 -4.43
N VAL A 256 -3.50 2.05 -3.99
CA VAL A 256 -4.79 2.67 -4.34
C VAL A 256 -4.96 2.81 -5.84
N TYR A 257 -3.91 3.28 -6.51
CA TYR A 257 -3.93 3.43 -7.97
C TYR A 257 -4.24 2.09 -8.67
N ILE A 258 -3.52 1.04 -8.31
CA ILE A 258 -3.70 -0.29 -8.90
C ILE A 258 -5.08 -0.85 -8.57
N PHE A 259 -5.51 -0.80 -7.32
CA PHE A 259 -6.81 -1.35 -6.90
C PHE A 259 -7.99 -0.65 -7.58
N ARG A 260 -7.90 0.65 -7.83
CA ARG A 260 -8.89 1.40 -8.61
C ARG A 260 -8.95 1.01 -10.08
N LEU A 261 -7.88 0.45 -10.64
CA LEU A 261 -7.89 -0.12 -12.00
C LEU A 261 -8.41 -1.56 -12.02
N LEU A 262 -8.01 -2.38 -11.06
CA LEU A 262 -8.40 -3.80 -11.00
C LEU A 262 -9.88 -3.99 -10.65
N LEU A 263 -10.44 -3.15 -9.78
CA LEU A 263 -11.81 -3.29 -9.30
C LEU A 263 -12.86 -3.15 -10.42
N PRO A 264 -12.87 -2.10 -11.28
CA PRO A 264 -13.75 -2.03 -12.43
C PRO A 264 -13.58 -3.23 -13.37
N VAL A 265 -12.34 -3.65 -13.64
CA VAL A 265 -12.03 -4.77 -14.52
C VAL A 265 -12.67 -6.06 -14.00
N LEU A 266 -12.55 -6.36 -12.70
CA LEU A 266 -13.18 -7.54 -12.10
C LEU A 266 -14.71 -7.49 -12.17
N LEU A 267 -15.31 -6.34 -11.81
CA LEU A 267 -16.76 -6.18 -11.83
C LEU A 267 -17.33 -6.35 -13.24
N GLN A 268 -16.69 -5.73 -14.23
CA GLN A 268 -17.08 -5.83 -15.63
C GLN A 268 -16.86 -7.21 -16.22
N THR A 269 -15.71 -7.84 -15.93
CA THR A 269 -15.40 -9.20 -16.38
C THR A 269 -16.43 -10.20 -15.86
N THR A 270 -16.84 -10.04 -14.59
CA THR A 270 -17.90 -10.85 -13.98
C THR A 270 -19.23 -10.66 -14.70
N GLU A 271 -19.62 -9.42 -14.97
CA GLU A 271 -20.91 -9.10 -15.58
C GLU A 271 -20.99 -9.56 -17.04
N ILE A 272 -19.91 -9.40 -17.79
CA ILE A 272 -19.78 -9.91 -19.15
C ILE A 272 -19.90 -11.42 -19.18
N PHE A 273 -19.22 -12.13 -18.27
CA PHE A 273 -19.28 -13.58 -18.19
C PHE A 273 -20.69 -14.08 -17.85
N ARG A 274 -21.38 -13.44 -16.90
CA ARG A 274 -22.79 -13.74 -16.59
C ARG A 274 -23.70 -13.56 -17.81
N SER A 275 -23.52 -12.45 -18.53
CA SER A 275 -24.27 -12.15 -19.74
C SER A 275 -23.98 -13.15 -20.88
N SER A 276 -22.75 -13.65 -20.96
CA SER A 276 -22.37 -14.73 -21.89
C SER A 276 -23.11 -16.04 -21.55
N ILE A 277 -23.04 -16.48 -20.29
CA ILE A 277 -23.73 -17.70 -19.82
C ILE A 277 -25.24 -17.60 -20.04
N ALA A 278 -25.86 -16.47 -19.68
CA ALA A 278 -27.31 -16.29 -19.82
C ALA A 278 -27.77 -16.43 -21.28
N ARG A 279 -26.97 -15.95 -22.24
CA ARG A 279 -27.26 -16.10 -23.68
C ARG A 279 -27.12 -17.55 -24.17
N SER A 280 -26.23 -18.34 -23.59
CA SER A 280 -26.06 -19.74 -23.96
C SER A 280 -27.10 -20.66 -23.30
N LEU A 281 -27.55 -20.32 -22.08
CA LEU A 281 -28.60 -21.04 -21.35
C LEU A 281 -30.00 -20.88 -21.93
N SER A 282 -30.30 -19.76 -22.61
CA SER A 282 -31.59 -19.58 -23.29
C SER A 282 -31.83 -20.61 -24.41
N LYS A 283 -30.80 -21.38 -24.80
CA LYS A 283 -30.86 -22.41 -25.85
C LYS A 283 -30.95 -23.85 -25.33
N THR A 284 -30.73 -24.11 -24.04
CA THR A 284 -30.69 -25.47 -23.49
C THR A 284 -31.62 -25.63 -22.29
N SER A 285 -32.47 -26.66 -22.30
CA SER A 285 -33.54 -26.91 -21.33
C SER A 285 -33.07 -27.34 -19.93
N SER A 286 -31.77 -27.52 -19.71
CA SER A 286 -31.19 -27.90 -18.41
C SER A 286 -30.83 -26.66 -17.57
N ARG A 287 -31.85 -25.99 -17.02
CA ARG A 287 -31.72 -24.74 -16.24
C ARG A 287 -31.03 -24.87 -14.86
N ARG A 288 -30.94 -26.07 -14.27
CA ARG A 288 -30.61 -26.22 -12.83
C ARG A 288 -29.13 -26.27 -12.46
N THR A 289 -28.23 -26.72 -13.34
CA THR A 289 -26.82 -27.01 -12.93
C THR A 289 -25.84 -25.85 -13.17
N ILE A 290 -26.26 -24.80 -13.89
CA ILE A 290 -25.35 -23.72 -14.33
C ILE A 290 -25.59 -22.40 -13.56
N GLN A 291 -26.75 -22.23 -12.91
CA GLN A 291 -27.02 -21.07 -12.05
C GLN A 291 -26.13 -21.04 -10.79
N GLU A 292 -25.61 -22.19 -10.35
CA GLU A 292 -24.65 -22.29 -9.23
C GLU A 292 -23.20 -21.92 -9.62
N MET A 293 -22.91 -21.66 -10.91
CA MET A 293 -21.60 -21.17 -11.37
C MET A 293 -21.48 -19.63 -11.35
N VAL A 294 -22.51 -18.92 -10.88
CA VAL A 294 -22.59 -17.45 -10.88
C VAL A 294 -21.82 -16.89 -9.69
N LEU A 295 -20.63 -16.32 -9.97
CA LEU A 295 -19.60 -15.89 -9.02
C LEU A 295 -19.09 -17.03 -8.11
N PRO A 296 -17.91 -17.61 -8.40
CA PRO A 296 -17.17 -18.36 -7.41
C PRO A 296 -17.07 -17.49 -6.15
N GLU A 297 -17.40 -18.02 -4.99
CA GLU A 297 -17.29 -17.36 -3.68
C GLU A 297 -15.97 -16.57 -3.55
N ARG A 298 -14.89 -17.12 -4.11
CA ARG A 298 -13.56 -16.52 -4.24
C ARG A 298 -13.55 -15.13 -4.90
N GLU A 299 -14.29 -14.90 -5.99
CA GLU A 299 -14.33 -13.61 -6.68
C GLU A 299 -15.00 -12.53 -5.82
N SER A 300 -16.11 -12.89 -5.17
CA SER A 300 -16.80 -11.99 -4.24
C SER A 300 -15.88 -11.62 -3.07
N GLN A 301 -15.15 -12.60 -2.54
CA GLN A 301 -14.15 -12.36 -1.48
C GLN A 301 -13.05 -11.40 -1.93
N ILE A 302 -12.49 -11.59 -3.14
CA ILE A 302 -11.44 -10.71 -3.69
C ILE A 302 -11.97 -9.30 -3.92
N ILE A 303 -13.16 -9.15 -4.50
CA ILE A 303 -13.79 -7.85 -4.73
C ILE A 303 -13.98 -7.11 -3.40
N ASN A 304 -14.53 -7.79 -2.39
CA ASN A 304 -14.73 -7.21 -1.06
C ASN A 304 -13.40 -6.80 -0.42
N GLN A 305 -12.37 -7.65 -0.51
CA GLN A 305 -11.04 -7.29 0.00
C GLN A 305 -10.46 -6.08 -0.73
N ILE A 306 -10.50 -6.03 -2.07
CA ILE A 306 -10.00 -4.88 -2.84
C ILE A 306 -10.75 -3.61 -2.46
N LEU A 307 -12.08 -3.68 -2.29
CA LEU A 307 -12.91 -2.56 -1.85
C LEU A 307 -12.50 -2.06 -0.46
N ASP A 308 -12.43 -2.96 0.52
CA ASP A 308 -12.06 -2.63 1.90
C ASP A 308 -10.67 -1.97 1.97
N PHE A 309 -9.70 -2.53 1.22
CA PHE A 309 -8.36 -1.96 1.14
C PHE A 309 -8.36 -0.60 0.45
N THR A 310 -9.08 -0.45 -0.66
CA THR A 310 -9.17 0.84 -1.36
C THR A 310 -9.76 1.92 -0.46
N ILE A 311 -10.81 1.59 0.30
CA ILE A 311 -11.45 2.48 1.27
C ILE A 311 -10.46 2.87 2.37
N HIS A 312 -9.74 1.90 2.94
CA HIS A 312 -8.79 2.15 4.01
C HIS A 312 -7.60 2.99 3.56
N LEU A 313 -6.98 2.63 2.42
CA LEU A 313 -5.82 3.33 1.89
C LEU A 313 -6.14 4.75 1.42
N THR A 314 -7.37 5.00 0.98
CA THR A 314 -7.85 6.34 0.61
C THR A 314 -7.76 7.33 1.79
N LYS A 315 -7.83 6.85 3.04
CA LYS A 315 -7.69 7.69 4.24
C LYS A 315 -6.26 8.18 4.46
N VAL A 316 -5.27 7.43 3.97
CA VAL A 316 -3.83 7.68 4.22
C VAL A 316 -3.08 8.13 2.98
N SER A 317 -3.66 7.95 1.79
CA SER A 317 -3.14 8.43 0.53
C SER A 317 -4.26 9.11 -0.27
N PRO A 318 -4.47 10.41 -0.09
CA PRO A 318 -5.61 11.11 -0.69
C PRO A 318 -5.39 11.46 -2.18
N LEU A 319 -4.20 11.20 -2.73
CA LEU A 319 -3.88 11.34 -4.15
C LEU A 319 -4.32 10.10 -4.92
N ILE A 320 -5.44 10.21 -5.63
CA ILE A 320 -6.22 9.01 -6.01
C ILE A 320 -6.54 8.94 -7.52
N LYS A 321 -6.53 10.07 -8.23
CA LYS A 321 -6.93 10.12 -9.63
C LYS A 321 -5.71 10.19 -10.54
N LEU A 322 -5.29 9.04 -11.04
CA LEU A 322 -4.26 8.96 -12.08
C LEU A 322 -4.90 8.27 -13.29
N PRO A 323 -4.74 8.81 -14.52
CA PRO A 323 -5.13 8.07 -15.72
C PRO A 323 -4.40 6.73 -15.79
N THR A 324 -4.98 5.77 -16.53
CA THR A 324 -4.28 4.55 -16.94
C THR A 324 -2.96 4.97 -17.57
N SER A 325 -1.86 4.60 -16.93
CA SER A 325 -0.53 5.05 -17.25
C SER A 325 0.29 3.84 -17.68
N LEU A 326 1.29 4.10 -18.52
CA LEU A 326 2.29 3.10 -18.84
C LEU A 326 3.10 2.77 -17.58
N THR A 327 3.68 1.58 -17.52
CA THR A 327 4.56 1.12 -16.43
C THR A 327 5.68 2.09 -16.17
N PHE A 328 6.29 2.63 -17.21
CA PHE A 328 7.29 3.68 -17.06
C PHE A 328 6.77 4.92 -16.33
N ASP A 329 5.57 5.38 -16.68
CA ASP A 329 4.95 6.55 -16.06
C ASP A 329 4.56 6.26 -14.60
N ILE A 330 4.15 5.02 -14.31
CA ILE A 330 3.81 4.57 -12.95
C ILE A 330 5.04 4.59 -12.04
N LEU A 331 6.20 4.15 -12.51
CA LEU A 331 7.44 4.19 -11.72
C LEU A 331 7.87 5.62 -11.38
N TYR A 332 7.74 6.52 -12.35
CA TYR A 332 7.99 7.94 -12.11
C TYR A 332 7.00 8.50 -11.08
N ARG A 333 5.71 8.20 -11.26
CA ARG A 333 4.64 8.63 -10.35
C ARG A 333 4.80 8.06 -8.95
N GLU A 334 5.28 6.83 -8.82
CA GLU A 334 5.60 6.23 -7.53
C GLU A 334 6.74 6.99 -6.85
N ALA A 335 7.86 7.23 -7.55
CA ALA A 335 9.00 7.93 -6.95
C ALA A 335 8.62 9.32 -6.43
N VAL A 336 7.76 10.03 -7.18
CA VAL A 336 7.24 11.33 -6.77
C VAL A 336 6.19 11.18 -5.65
N GLY A 337 5.29 10.21 -5.77
CA GLY A 337 4.22 9.92 -4.82
C GLY A 337 4.74 9.46 -3.45
N GLN A 338 5.84 8.72 -3.39
CA GLN A 338 6.49 8.31 -2.15
C GLN A 338 6.95 9.53 -1.34
N ARG A 339 7.60 10.50 -1.99
CA ARG A 339 8.06 11.74 -1.33
C ARG A 339 6.89 12.54 -0.76
N PHE A 340 5.83 12.69 -1.56
CA PHE A 340 4.62 13.36 -1.12
C PHE A 340 3.98 12.61 0.06
N LEU A 341 3.83 11.27 -0.05
CA LEU A 341 3.18 10.44 0.95
C LEU A 341 3.88 10.55 2.30
N VAL A 342 5.20 10.47 2.36
CA VAL A 342 5.95 10.60 3.62
C VAL A 342 5.63 11.93 4.30
N ARG A 343 5.75 13.05 3.56
CA ARG A 343 5.46 14.39 4.10
C ARG A 343 3.99 14.57 4.48
N PHE A 344 3.09 13.93 3.74
CA PHE A 344 1.67 13.93 4.07
C PHE A 344 1.42 13.21 5.40
N LEU A 345 1.99 12.03 5.59
CA LEU A 345 1.88 11.29 6.85
C LEU A 345 2.43 12.10 8.01
N GLU A 346 3.61 12.72 7.86
CA GLU A 346 4.20 13.60 8.88
C GLU A 346 3.27 14.76 9.23
N ALA A 347 2.77 15.48 8.23
CA ALA A 347 1.87 16.62 8.46
C ALA A 347 0.56 16.21 9.16
N MET A 348 0.02 15.03 8.83
CA MET A 348 -1.20 14.52 9.47
C MET A 348 -0.95 14.04 10.91
N ILE A 349 0.24 13.51 11.22
CA ILE A 349 0.66 13.17 12.58
C ILE A 349 0.81 14.46 13.41
N GLU A 350 1.44 15.50 12.86
CA GLU A 350 1.65 16.78 13.54
C GLU A 350 0.34 17.52 13.86
N GLN A 351 -0.71 17.31 13.06
CA GLN A 351 -2.02 17.91 13.26
C GLN A 351 -2.88 17.21 14.33
N ASP A 352 -2.39 16.11 14.92
CA ASP A 352 -3.08 15.34 15.97
C ASP A 352 -4.53 14.99 15.61
N ILE A 353 -4.73 14.55 14.37
CA ILE A 353 -6.05 14.17 13.86
C ILE A 353 -6.47 12.84 14.50
N GLU A 354 -7.77 12.62 14.67
CA GLU A 354 -8.39 11.40 15.27
C GLU A 354 -7.86 10.06 14.72
N GLN A 355 -7.19 10.07 13.56
CA GLN A 355 -6.59 8.92 12.88
C GLN A 355 -5.04 8.89 12.93
N ALA A 356 -4.40 9.62 13.85
CA ALA A 356 -2.95 9.69 14.01
C ALA A 356 -2.27 8.30 13.97
N HIS A 357 -2.84 7.32 14.68
CA HIS A 357 -2.39 5.94 14.70
C HIS A 357 -2.29 5.27 13.32
N LEU A 358 -3.19 5.59 12.38
CA LEU A 358 -3.11 5.06 11.01
C LEU A 358 -1.92 5.65 10.29
N TYR A 359 -1.69 6.96 10.42
CA TYR A 359 -0.58 7.64 9.75
C TYR A 359 0.76 7.16 10.31
N GLU A 360 0.86 6.98 11.63
CA GLU A 360 2.06 6.41 12.25
C GLU A 360 2.30 4.96 11.86
N TYR A 361 1.23 4.15 11.75
CA TYR A 361 1.33 2.78 11.25
C TYR A 361 1.92 2.73 9.84
N TYR A 362 1.38 3.51 8.91
CA TYR A 362 1.85 3.52 7.53
C TYR A 362 3.24 4.13 7.39
N LEU A 363 3.59 5.11 8.22
CA LEU A 363 4.94 5.64 8.26
C LEU A 363 5.92 4.56 8.72
N PHE A 364 5.60 3.83 9.80
CA PHE A 364 6.41 2.71 10.27
C PHE A 364 6.53 1.60 9.21
N GLU A 365 5.42 1.23 8.58
CA GLU A 365 5.42 0.26 7.47
C GLU A 365 6.38 0.73 6.36
N GLY A 366 6.40 2.02 6.06
CA GLY A 366 7.32 2.58 5.08
C GLY A 366 8.78 2.56 5.44
N VAL A 367 9.12 2.74 6.72
CA VAL A 367 10.49 2.53 7.19
C VAL A 367 10.86 1.06 7.13
N TRP A 368 9.94 0.17 7.51
CA TRP A 368 10.13 -1.29 7.47
C TRP A 368 10.35 -1.81 6.04
N GLN A 369 9.53 -1.33 5.09
CA GLN A 369 9.60 -1.71 3.67
C GLN A 369 10.68 -0.94 2.90
N GLY A 370 11.22 0.14 3.47
CA GLY A 370 12.34 0.89 2.91
C GLY A 370 11.97 1.93 1.85
N TRP A 371 10.71 2.38 1.81
CA TRP A 371 10.28 3.54 0.99
C TRP A 371 10.28 4.87 1.77
N ALA A 372 10.35 4.83 3.11
CA ALA A 372 10.58 6.01 3.97
C ALA A 372 11.98 5.96 4.63
N ARG A 373 13.03 6.05 3.81
CA ARG A 373 14.42 5.74 4.22
C ARG A 373 15.05 6.74 5.18
N ASP A 374 14.53 7.96 5.22
CA ASP A 374 15.12 9.07 5.99
C ASP A 374 14.71 9.05 7.48
N HIS A 375 14.02 8.00 7.93
CA HIS A 375 13.51 7.90 9.29
C HIS A 375 14.20 6.79 10.10
N ASP A 376 14.37 7.05 11.39
CA ASP A 376 14.92 6.07 12.32
C ASP A 376 13.90 4.97 12.61
N PHE A 377 14.27 3.73 12.28
CA PHE A 377 13.44 2.54 12.49
C PHE A 377 12.91 2.41 13.92
N ASN A 378 13.76 2.63 14.93
CA ASN A 378 13.37 2.42 16.32
C ASN A 378 12.46 3.53 16.83
N LYS A 379 12.68 4.77 16.40
CA LYS A 379 11.82 5.92 16.71
C LYS A 379 10.43 5.70 16.13
N THR A 380 10.33 5.46 14.82
CA THR A 380 9.03 5.29 14.16
C THR A 380 8.29 4.05 14.68
N ARG A 381 9.00 2.96 14.99
CA ARG A 381 8.40 1.78 15.65
C ARG A 381 7.79 2.12 17.00
N ARG A 382 8.50 2.90 17.84
CA ARG A 382 8.00 3.26 19.18
C ARG A 382 6.80 4.19 19.11
N SER A 383 6.84 5.20 18.25
CA SER A 383 5.71 6.09 18.00
C SER A 383 4.49 5.25 17.61
N CYS A 384 4.58 4.48 16.53
CA CYS A 384 3.50 3.64 16.03
C CYS A 384 2.93 2.70 17.10
N MET A 385 3.80 2.05 17.90
CA MET A 385 3.34 1.22 19.01
C MET A 385 2.58 2.04 20.06
N SER A 386 3.05 3.22 20.44
CA SER A 386 2.34 4.10 21.38
C SER A 386 0.98 4.47 20.84
N ALA A 387 0.90 5.02 19.62
CA ALA A 387 -0.35 5.47 19.04
C ALA A 387 -1.38 4.33 18.89
N LEU A 388 -0.93 3.11 18.56
CA LEU A 388 -1.81 1.94 18.49
C LEU A 388 -2.35 1.54 19.88
N LEU A 389 -1.51 1.55 20.92
CA LEU A 389 -1.95 1.23 22.29
C LEU A 389 -2.91 2.30 22.80
N ASP A 390 -2.59 3.57 22.58
CA ASP A 390 -3.40 4.71 22.99
C ASP A 390 -4.81 4.66 22.38
N THR A 391 -4.97 4.17 21.14
CA THR A 391 -6.30 4.07 20.50
C THR A 391 -7.27 3.10 21.15
N LYS A 392 -6.75 2.11 21.88
CA LYS A 392 -7.54 1.09 22.56
C LYS A 392 -7.47 1.18 24.07
N ASP A 393 -6.75 2.19 24.59
CA ASP A 393 -6.39 2.30 26.00
C ASP A 393 -5.75 1.00 26.50
N TRP A 394 -4.89 0.38 25.66
CA TRP A 394 -4.28 -0.90 25.96
C TRP A 394 -3.09 -0.75 26.87
N ASP A 395 -3.12 -1.48 27.97
CA ASP A 395 -1.97 -1.62 28.84
C ASP A 395 -1.12 -2.86 28.49
N ILE A 396 -0.08 -3.11 29.29
CA ILE A 396 0.78 -4.27 29.06
C ILE A 396 0.07 -5.62 29.25
N PHE A 397 -0.98 -5.68 30.08
CA PHE A 397 -1.77 -6.89 30.30
C PHE A 397 -2.64 -7.18 29.07
N ASP A 398 -3.24 -6.17 28.46
CA ASP A 398 -4.02 -6.32 27.23
C ASP A 398 -3.16 -6.88 26.10
N VAL A 399 -1.93 -6.36 25.94
CA VAL A 399 -1.00 -6.86 24.93
C VAL A 399 -0.56 -8.30 25.23
N GLN A 400 -0.33 -8.63 26.50
CA GLN A 400 -0.02 -10.01 26.91
C GLN A 400 -1.16 -10.96 26.57
N LEU A 401 -2.40 -10.56 26.83
CA LEU A 401 -3.60 -11.34 26.54
C LEU A 401 -3.77 -11.55 25.03
N LEU A 402 -3.56 -10.50 24.23
CA LEU A 402 -3.66 -10.59 22.77
C LEU A 402 -2.60 -11.52 22.17
N LEU A 403 -1.36 -11.43 22.64
CA LEU A 403 -0.25 -12.21 22.11
C LEU A 403 -0.27 -13.67 22.59
N ASP A 404 -1.05 -13.98 23.63
CA ASP A 404 -0.99 -15.24 24.36
C ASP A 404 0.45 -15.59 24.80
N ILE A 405 1.25 -14.55 25.10
CA ILE A 405 2.66 -14.66 25.47
C ILE A 405 2.94 -13.71 26.64
N PRO A 406 3.54 -14.19 27.75
CA PRO A 406 3.96 -13.31 28.83
C PRO A 406 5.04 -12.34 28.35
N LEU A 407 4.75 -11.04 28.43
CA LEU A 407 5.69 -9.97 28.13
C LEU A 407 6.57 -9.74 29.36
N ILE A 408 7.73 -10.38 29.36
CA ILE A 408 8.70 -10.23 30.44
C ILE A 408 9.59 -9.01 30.14
N PRO A 409 9.67 -8.01 31.04
CA PRO A 409 10.48 -6.82 30.83
C PRO A 409 11.96 -7.20 30.64
N ARG A 410 12.60 -6.56 29.67
CA ARG A 410 14.01 -6.75 29.33
C ARG A 410 14.77 -5.45 29.52
N THR A 411 16.06 -5.58 29.85
CA THR A 411 17.06 -4.52 29.80
C THR A 411 17.21 -3.97 28.37
N SER A 412 17.86 -2.82 28.22
CA SER A 412 18.16 -2.20 26.91
C SER A 412 18.88 -3.15 25.95
N ASP A 413 19.69 -4.08 26.48
CA ASP A 413 20.44 -5.07 25.70
C ASP A 413 19.63 -6.35 25.39
N GLY A 414 18.36 -6.38 25.79
CA GLY A 414 17.45 -7.50 25.55
C GLY A 414 17.56 -8.66 26.55
N TRP A 415 18.32 -8.51 27.63
CA TRP A 415 18.42 -9.48 28.72
C TRP A 415 17.29 -9.33 29.73
N LEU A 416 16.89 -10.42 30.38
CA LEU A 416 16.04 -10.35 31.58
C LEU A 416 16.77 -9.60 32.69
N TYR A 417 16.02 -8.76 33.43
CA TYR A 417 16.50 -8.10 34.64
C TYR A 417 17.04 -9.13 35.63
N ARG A 418 18.08 -8.77 36.39
CA ARG A 418 18.73 -9.71 37.34
C ARG A 418 17.73 -10.31 38.33
N ASP A 419 16.73 -9.54 38.72
CA ASP A 419 15.71 -9.98 39.67
C ASP A 419 14.75 -11.03 39.08
N CYS A 420 14.66 -11.10 37.74
CA CYS A 420 13.95 -12.16 37.02
C CYS A 420 14.83 -13.40 36.75
N ARG A 421 16.10 -13.42 37.18
CA ARG A 421 17.04 -14.53 36.91
C ARG A 421 17.06 -15.60 38.01
N SER A 422 16.45 -15.35 39.16
CA SER A 422 16.40 -16.39 40.20
C SER A 422 15.32 -17.39 39.83
N LEU A 423 15.72 -18.56 39.31
CA LEU A 423 14.82 -19.70 39.23
C LEU A 423 14.49 -20.11 40.68
N VAL A 424 13.26 -19.84 41.10
CA VAL A 424 12.80 -20.17 42.45
C VAL A 424 12.38 -21.65 42.47
N PHE A 425 13.31 -22.51 42.88
CA PHE A 425 13.02 -23.93 43.06
C PHE A 425 12.39 -24.16 44.44
N SER A 426 11.08 -24.40 44.48
CA SER A 426 10.32 -24.56 45.72
C SER A 426 10.67 -25.84 46.51
N SER A 427 11.21 -26.85 45.86
CA SER A 427 11.57 -28.13 46.47
C SER A 427 12.57 -28.92 45.61
N GLY A 428 13.12 -30.00 46.18
CA GLY A 428 14.01 -30.94 45.49
C GLY A 428 15.49 -30.56 45.51
N GLN A 429 16.34 -31.52 45.13
CA GLN A 429 17.77 -31.28 44.98
C GLN A 429 17.99 -30.39 43.76
N ARG A 430 18.80 -29.36 43.94
CA ARG A 430 19.11 -28.36 42.92
C ARG A 430 20.43 -28.68 42.27
N PHE A 431 20.50 -28.49 40.96
CA PHE A 431 21.66 -28.85 40.17
C PHE A 431 22.19 -27.64 39.40
N ALA A 432 23.51 -27.49 39.38
CA ALA A 432 24.19 -26.42 38.67
C ALA A 432 24.51 -26.78 37.22
N ARG A 433 24.63 -28.08 36.90
CA ARG A 433 24.85 -28.59 35.54
C ARG A 433 24.64 -30.11 35.46
N VAL A 434 24.59 -30.64 34.24
CA VAL A 434 24.65 -32.07 33.94
C VAL A 434 26.12 -32.45 33.70
N ASP A 435 26.69 -33.30 34.55
CA ASP A 435 28.08 -33.76 34.43
C ASP A 435 28.21 -34.91 33.41
N GLY A 436 27.16 -35.71 33.21
CA GLY A 436 27.19 -36.78 32.22
C GLY A 436 26.01 -37.74 32.30
N ILE A 437 26.03 -38.74 31.42
CA ILE A 437 25.03 -39.81 31.35
C ILE A 437 25.77 -41.15 31.29
N ALA A 438 25.41 -42.08 32.17
CA ALA A 438 25.87 -43.46 32.14
C ALA A 438 24.76 -44.35 31.58
N PHE A 439 25.14 -45.26 30.69
CA PHE A 439 24.24 -46.24 30.09
C PHE A 439 24.69 -47.64 30.49
N ASP A 440 23.86 -48.34 31.26
CA ASP A 440 24.07 -49.76 31.51
C ASP A 440 23.63 -50.56 30.29
N LYS A 441 24.62 -51.15 29.61
CA LYS A 441 24.41 -51.91 28.37
C LYS A 441 23.61 -53.19 28.57
N ASN A 442 23.60 -53.75 29.78
CA ASN A 442 22.97 -55.04 30.05
C ASN A 442 21.50 -54.87 30.46
N THR A 443 21.19 -53.81 31.20
CA THR A 443 19.84 -53.52 31.68
C THR A 443 19.10 -52.49 30.81
N GLY A 444 19.84 -51.75 29.97
CA GLY A 444 19.32 -50.60 29.23
C GLY A 444 19.04 -49.38 30.12
N GLN A 445 19.44 -49.42 31.40
CA GLN A 445 19.16 -48.34 32.35
C GLN A 445 20.05 -47.13 32.05
N VAL A 446 19.41 -45.95 32.00
CA VAL A 446 20.09 -44.66 31.83
C VAL A 446 20.18 -43.97 33.19
N GLN A 447 21.40 -43.66 33.64
CA GLN A 447 21.66 -42.91 34.85
C GLN A 447 22.22 -41.53 34.50
N PHE A 448 21.66 -40.49 35.10
CA PHE A 448 22.11 -39.13 34.91
C PHE A 448 22.98 -38.70 36.09
N HIS A 449 24.11 -38.08 35.78
CA HIS A 449 25.01 -37.50 36.76
C HIS A 449 24.84 -35.98 36.74
N PHE A 450 24.31 -35.43 37.83
CA PHE A 450 24.06 -34.01 37.99
C PHE A 450 24.97 -33.43 39.06
N GLN A 451 25.56 -32.26 38.81
CA GLN A 451 26.34 -31.56 39.81
C GLN A 451 25.39 -30.82 40.76
N PRO A 452 25.34 -31.14 42.07
CA PRO A 452 24.52 -30.38 43.00
C PRO A 452 25.03 -28.95 43.12
N THR A 453 24.11 -28.00 43.28
CA THR A 453 24.47 -26.61 43.54
C THR A 453 25.20 -26.52 44.88
N ARG A 454 26.39 -25.92 44.92
CA ARG A 454 27.13 -25.72 46.17
C ARG A 454 26.32 -24.77 47.07
N SER A 455 25.97 -25.23 48.26
CA SER A 455 25.30 -24.44 49.29
C SER A 455 26.29 -23.43 49.89
N SER A 456 26.66 -22.39 49.15
CA SER A 456 27.28 -21.22 49.78
C SER A 456 26.18 -20.48 50.53
N GLY A 457 26.35 -20.34 51.84
CA GLY A 457 25.33 -19.89 52.81
C GLY A 457 24.67 -18.54 52.56
N TYR A 458 25.00 -17.83 51.48
CA TYR A 458 24.28 -16.67 50.99
C TYR A 458 24.32 -16.70 49.45
N GLY A 459 23.15 -16.78 48.82
CA GLY A 459 22.99 -16.69 47.36
C GLY A 459 22.70 -18.03 46.66
N HIS A 460 21.45 -18.21 46.26
CA HIS A 460 20.95 -19.32 45.45
C HIS A 460 21.36 -19.24 43.96
N GLU A 461 22.50 -18.61 43.65
CA GLU A 461 22.69 -17.93 42.35
C GLU A 461 23.01 -18.86 41.16
N ASN A 462 23.29 -20.15 41.39
CA ASN A 462 23.79 -21.04 40.34
C ASN A 462 22.98 -22.34 40.14
N ALA A 463 21.77 -22.43 40.69
CA ALA A 463 20.89 -23.57 40.37
C ALA A 463 20.22 -23.34 39.00
N LEU A 464 20.37 -24.29 38.08
CA LEU A 464 19.78 -24.21 36.75
C LEU A 464 18.48 -25.01 36.62
N PHE A 465 18.33 -26.09 37.39
CA PHE A 465 17.14 -26.94 37.43
C PHE A 465 17.10 -27.75 38.74
N ASN A 466 15.97 -28.35 39.09
CA ASN A 466 15.83 -29.25 40.23
C ASN A 466 15.36 -30.66 39.83
N THR A 467 15.25 -31.55 40.81
CA THR A 467 14.75 -32.92 40.60
C THR A 467 13.32 -32.96 40.04
N VAL A 468 12.47 -31.99 40.37
CA VAL A 468 11.08 -31.91 39.90
C VAL A 468 11.07 -31.62 38.40
N ASP A 469 11.87 -30.66 37.93
CA ASP A 469 12.01 -30.31 36.52
C ASP A 469 12.46 -31.51 35.69
N VAL A 470 13.50 -32.22 36.16
CA VAL A 470 14.01 -33.42 35.51
C VAL A 470 12.93 -34.49 35.40
N THR A 471 12.20 -34.73 36.49
CA THR A 471 11.14 -35.74 36.55
C THR A 471 9.96 -35.39 35.65
N GLU A 472 9.53 -34.12 35.64
CA GLU A 472 8.43 -33.64 34.82
C GLU A 472 8.74 -33.75 33.34
N VAL A 473 9.97 -33.40 32.95
CA VAL A 473 10.43 -33.52 31.58
C VAL A 473 10.46 -34.98 31.12
N PHE A 474 10.90 -35.92 31.96
CA PHE A 474 10.81 -37.35 31.66
C PHE A 474 9.36 -37.86 31.57
N LYS A 475 8.48 -37.42 32.47
CA LYS A 475 7.04 -37.76 32.43
C LYS A 475 6.37 -37.29 31.14
N ARG A 476 6.79 -36.16 30.58
CA ARG A 476 6.27 -35.62 29.31
C ARG A 476 6.85 -36.31 28.06
N GLY A 477 7.64 -37.37 28.20
CA GLY A 477 8.14 -38.18 27.08
C GLY A 477 9.26 -37.53 26.28
N LEU A 478 9.89 -36.47 26.79
CA LEU A 478 10.94 -35.71 26.12
C LEU A 478 12.32 -36.38 26.27
N THR A 479 12.44 -37.65 25.92
CA THR A 479 13.60 -38.47 26.34
C THR A 479 14.91 -38.17 25.61
N HIS A 480 14.88 -37.63 24.38
CA HIS A 480 16.06 -37.48 23.50
C HIS A 480 16.33 -36.05 23.03
N ALA A 481 15.33 -35.18 23.06
CA ALA A 481 15.42 -33.82 22.52
C ALA A 481 16.10 -32.80 23.45
N ILE A 482 16.04 -33.03 24.77
CA ILE A 482 16.76 -32.22 25.78
C ILE A 482 18.27 -32.17 25.48
N PHE A 483 18.82 -33.28 24.95
CA PHE A 483 20.25 -33.50 24.90
C PHE A 483 20.84 -33.40 23.49
N THR A 484 19.99 -33.33 22.46
CA THR A 484 20.42 -33.29 21.05
C THR A 484 20.27 -31.91 20.41
N LEU A 485 19.72 -30.91 21.12
CA LEU A 485 19.27 -29.62 20.58
C LEU A 485 18.24 -29.75 19.44
N ASN A 486 17.71 -30.95 19.19
CA ASN A 486 16.67 -31.20 18.21
C ASN A 486 15.30 -30.79 18.77
N GLN A 487 14.41 -30.36 17.89
CA GLN A 487 13.08 -29.90 18.28
C GLN A 487 12.32 -31.04 18.98
N PRO A 488 11.84 -30.82 20.22
CA PRO A 488 11.34 -31.91 21.05
C PRO A 488 10.10 -32.63 20.54
N MET A 489 9.27 -31.95 19.77
CA MET A 489 8.10 -32.54 19.11
C MET A 489 7.81 -31.80 17.82
N ILE A 490 7.38 -32.53 16.78
CA ILE A 490 7.12 -32.00 15.43
C ILE A 490 5.94 -31.00 15.42
N TRP A 491 5.01 -31.12 16.38
CA TRP A 491 3.83 -30.26 16.49
C TRP A 491 4.00 -29.03 17.40
N MET A 492 5.11 -28.91 18.14
CA MET A 492 5.35 -27.70 18.94
C MET A 492 5.84 -26.58 18.03
N VAL A 493 5.06 -25.50 17.93
CA VAL A 493 5.41 -24.29 17.19
C VAL A 493 6.80 -23.80 17.65
N PHE A 494 7.69 -23.65 16.67
CA PHE A 494 9.10 -23.28 16.75
C PHE A 494 9.59 -22.59 18.04
N HIS A 495 10.57 -23.19 18.72
CA HIS A 495 11.34 -22.55 19.80
C HIS A 495 12.24 -21.45 19.21
N ASN A 496 12.20 -20.24 19.79
CA ASN A 496 12.86 -19.02 19.28
C ASN A 496 14.40 -19.07 19.06
N HIS A 497 15.10 -20.14 19.45
CA HIS A 497 16.55 -20.24 19.29
C HIS A 497 17.01 -20.43 17.83
N HIS A 498 16.16 -20.97 16.94
CA HIS A 498 16.57 -21.23 15.55
C HIS A 498 16.62 -19.99 14.64
N ARG A 499 15.88 -18.92 14.95
CA ARG A 499 15.87 -17.70 14.12
C ARG A 499 17.19 -16.92 14.17
N ARG A 500 18.03 -17.16 15.19
CA ARG A 500 19.39 -16.58 15.26
C ARG A 500 20.41 -17.26 14.33
N ARG A 501 20.17 -18.48 13.82
CA ARG A 501 21.14 -19.17 12.94
C ARG A 501 21.29 -18.54 11.55
N ARG A 502 20.30 -17.80 11.03
CA ARG A 502 20.42 -17.16 9.70
C ARG A 502 21.28 -15.89 9.65
N ARG A 503 21.68 -15.31 10.79
CA ARG A 503 22.60 -14.13 10.82
C ARG A 503 24.07 -14.46 11.06
N TYR A 504 24.40 -15.70 11.45
CA TYR A 504 25.80 -16.10 11.73
C TYR A 504 26.47 -16.89 10.60
N PHE A 505 25.71 -17.34 9.58
CA PHE A 505 26.26 -18.07 8.43
C PHE A 505 26.82 -17.16 7.31
N THR A 506 26.76 -15.83 7.47
CA THR A 506 27.40 -14.85 6.57
C THR A 506 28.75 -14.33 7.07
N LEU A 507 29.28 -14.88 8.17
CA LEU A 507 30.62 -14.53 8.67
C LEU A 507 31.65 -15.67 8.57
N PHE A 508 31.28 -16.79 7.97
CA PHE A 508 32.21 -17.84 7.54
C PHE A 508 31.73 -18.47 6.23
N SER A 509 32.04 -17.78 5.14
CA SER A 509 32.18 -18.34 3.78
C SER A 509 33.12 -17.45 3.00
#